data_AF-A0A914WF36-F1
#
_entry.id   AF-A0A914WF36-F1
#
_cell.length_a   1.000
_cell.length_b   1.000
_cell.length_c   1.000
_cell.angle_alpha   90.00
_cell.angle_beta   90.00
_cell.angle_gamma   90.00
#
_symmetry.space_group_name_H-M   'P 1'
#
loop_
_entity.id
_entity.type
_entity.pdbx_description
1 polymer ?
#
loop_
_entity_poly.entity_id
_entity_poly.type
_entity_poly.pdbx_seq_one_letter_code
_entity_poly.pdbx_strand_id
1 'polypeptide(L)'
;MYGADQVQSQPRRRQSEFYEYDFGRGFEAEFTPEEIFNMFFGGGYPSGAMNRRRGGGGGTFHYQQQHAHQQPEPGYGPLIQLIPLLAIFVLGIIGQLMVGEPAYSLHRTNKYVEERHTADLRVSYFVKPDFVQNYRGRIQQIEHQVEDEYVSNLRMGCYRERSQKETMAWRARTFGDSQLWEKSQNMPTPNCNRLQELYG
;
A
#
# COMPACT_ATOMS: atom_id res chain seq x y z
N MET A 1 -69.20 -48.43 -12.79
CA MET A 1 -69.37 -48.94 -11.42
C MET A 1 -68.19 -49.84 -11.08
N TYR A 2 -67.17 -49.30 -10.42
CA TYR A 2 -66.09 -49.96 -9.66
C TYR A 2 -65.41 -48.76 -8.95
N GLY A 3 -65.10 -48.68 -7.67
CA GLY A 3 -65.14 -49.57 -6.51
C GLY A 3 -64.32 -48.80 -5.45
N ALA A 4 -64.86 -48.68 -4.24
CA ALA A 4 -64.47 -47.70 -3.23
C ALA A 4 -63.08 -47.90 -2.58
N ASP A 5 -62.58 -46.79 -2.05
CA ASP A 5 -61.64 -46.57 -0.94
C ASP A 5 -60.91 -47.76 -0.32
N GLN A 6 -59.58 -47.65 -0.18
CA GLN A 6 -58.87 -48.26 0.94
C GLN A 6 -57.91 -47.32 1.65
N VAL A 7 -57.97 -47.45 2.97
CA VAL A 7 -57.51 -46.59 4.04
C VAL A 7 -55.99 -46.59 4.19
N GLN A 8 -55.47 -45.38 4.39
CA GLN A 8 -54.11 -45.05 4.79
C GLN A 8 -53.81 -45.58 6.20
N SER A 9 -52.79 -46.43 6.33
CA SER A 9 -52.25 -46.87 7.62
C SER A 9 -50.83 -46.33 7.81
N GLN A 10 -50.68 -45.44 8.80
CA GLN A 10 -49.39 -45.01 9.32
C GLN A 10 -48.67 -46.16 10.04
N PRO A 11 -47.34 -46.10 10.10
CA PRO A 11 -46.67 -46.34 11.37
C PRO A 11 -45.80 -45.14 11.79
N ARG A 12 -46.02 -44.69 13.04
CA ARG A 12 -45.14 -43.76 13.77
C ARG A 12 -43.83 -44.45 14.16
N ARG A 13 -42.68 -43.83 13.86
CA ARG A 13 -41.44 -43.88 14.68
C ARG A 13 -40.72 -42.54 14.54
N ARG A 14 -40.81 -41.69 15.57
CA ARG A 14 -39.73 -41.38 16.55
C ARG A 14 -38.48 -40.76 15.93
N GLN A 15 -38.47 -39.43 15.99
CA GLN A 15 -37.39 -38.50 16.28
C GLN A 15 -35.97 -39.09 16.45
N SER A 16 -35.06 -38.60 15.61
CA SER A 16 -33.63 -38.48 15.92
C SER A 16 -33.10 -37.31 15.10
N GLU A 17 -32.78 -36.21 15.79
CA GLU A 17 -31.91 -35.16 15.26
C GLU A 17 -30.55 -35.75 14.94
N PHE A 18 -30.07 -35.55 13.71
CA PHE A 18 -28.65 -35.63 13.38
C PHE A 18 -28.37 -34.45 12.45
N TYR A 19 -27.77 -33.40 13.00
CA TYR A 19 -27.05 -32.40 12.23
C TYR A 19 -25.75 -33.05 11.77
N GLU A 20 -25.79 -33.68 10.61
CA GLU A 20 -24.60 -34.23 9.97
C GLU A 20 -23.82 -33.07 9.33
N TYR A 21 -22.80 -32.62 10.06
CA TYR A 21 -21.83 -31.65 9.58
C TYR A 21 -20.84 -32.40 8.67
N ASP A 22 -21.20 -32.52 7.40
CA ASP A 22 -20.43 -33.24 6.40
C ASP A 22 -19.17 -32.43 6.01
N PHE A 23 -18.04 -32.73 6.66
CA PHE A 23 -16.73 -32.06 6.50
C PHE A 23 -15.97 -32.51 5.23
N GLY A 24 -16.64 -33.15 4.27
CA GLY A 24 -16.01 -33.83 3.12
C GLY A 24 -16.11 -33.14 1.75
N ARG A 25 -16.85 -32.02 1.61
CA ARG A 25 -17.00 -31.29 0.32
C ARG A 25 -16.09 -30.06 0.19
N GLY A 26 -14.92 -30.10 0.83
CA GLY A 26 -14.02 -28.94 1.02
C GLY A 26 -13.07 -28.60 -0.12
N PHE A 27 -13.38 -28.86 -1.40
CA PHE A 27 -12.53 -28.39 -2.52
C PHE A 27 -13.27 -28.10 -3.84
N GLU A 28 -14.60 -27.89 -3.80
CA GLU A 28 -15.36 -27.31 -4.92
C GLU A 28 -16.13 -26.09 -4.44
N ALA A 29 -15.40 -25.10 -3.91
CA ALA A 29 -15.88 -23.73 -3.91
C ALA A 29 -15.53 -23.16 -5.29
N GLU A 30 -16.40 -23.38 -6.27
CA GLU A 30 -16.39 -22.63 -7.53
C GLU A 30 -16.73 -21.18 -7.22
N PHE A 31 -15.78 -20.44 -6.65
CA PHE A 31 -15.88 -19.00 -6.53
C PHE A 31 -15.89 -18.44 -7.95
N THR A 32 -17.05 -17.95 -8.40
CA THR A 32 -17.12 -17.26 -9.68
C THR A 32 -16.32 -15.96 -9.59
N PRO A 33 -15.61 -15.54 -10.65
CA PRO A 33 -14.87 -14.27 -10.66
C PRO A 33 -15.73 -13.08 -10.21
N GLU A 34 -17.02 -13.14 -10.52
CA GLU A 34 -18.04 -12.16 -10.14
C GLU A 34 -18.34 -12.19 -8.64
N GLU A 35 -18.33 -13.36 -8.00
CA GLU A 35 -18.54 -13.52 -6.55
C GLU A 35 -17.30 -13.09 -5.76
N ILE A 36 -16.09 -13.36 -6.27
CA ILE A 36 -14.84 -12.79 -5.71
C ILE A 36 -14.83 -11.27 -5.84
N PHE A 37 -15.24 -10.76 -6.99
CA PHE A 37 -15.30 -9.33 -7.25
C PHE A 37 -16.38 -8.64 -6.42
N ASN A 38 -17.53 -9.26 -6.21
CA ASN A 38 -18.58 -8.74 -5.34
C ASN A 38 -18.23 -8.88 -3.85
N MET A 39 -17.49 -9.92 -3.46
CA MET A 39 -16.92 -10.06 -2.12
C MET A 39 -15.86 -8.99 -1.83
N PHE A 40 -15.15 -8.50 -2.86
CA PHE A 40 -14.09 -7.49 -2.71
C PHE A 40 -14.53 -6.04 -3.00
N PHE A 41 -15.51 -5.84 -3.88
CA PHE A 41 -15.96 -4.52 -4.36
C PHE A 41 -17.46 -4.26 -4.17
N GLY A 42 -18.15 -5.12 -3.40
CA GLY A 42 -19.48 -4.85 -2.87
C GLY A 42 -20.49 -4.38 -3.92
N GLY A 43 -20.79 -5.20 -4.92
CA GLY A 43 -22.00 -5.10 -5.76
C GLY A 43 -22.30 -3.75 -6.43
N GLY A 44 -21.31 -2.87 -6.59
CA GLY A 44 -21.51 -1.47 -6.96
C GLY A 44 -21.11 -1.09 -8.39
N TYR A 45 -20.76 -2.05 -9.25
CA TYR A 45 -20.52 -1.73 -10.65
C TYR A 45 -21.87 -1.64 -11.36
N PRO A 46 -22.24 -0.49 -11.94
CA PRO A 46 -23.32 -0.49 -12.92
C PRO A 46 -22.77 -1.26 -14.12
N SER A 47 -22.93 -2.58 -14.13
CA SER A 47 -22.98 -3.33 -15.36
C SER A 47 -24.15 -2.71 -16.11
N GLY A 48 -23.84 -1.74 -16.97
CA GLY A 48 -24.82 -1.08 -17.81
C GLY A 48 -25.55 -2.18 -18.55
N ALA A 49 -26.76 -2.49 -18.09
CA ALA A 49 -27.71 -3.29 -18.82
C ALA A 49 -27.96 -2.49 -20.09
N MET A 50 -27.18 -2.83 -21.12
CA MET A 50 -27.27 -2.30 -22.46
C MET A 50 -28.66 -2.73 -22.94
N ASN A 51 -29.66 -1.89 -22.66
CA ASN A 51 -31.01 -2.00 -23.19
C ASN A 51 -30.89 -1.88 -24.72
N ARG A 52 -30.61 -3.01 -25.38
CA ARG A 52 -30.82 -3.18 -26.81
C ARG A 52 -32.33 -3.17 -27.03
N ARG A 53 -32.91 -1.96 -27.08
CA ARG A 53 -34.18 -1.74 -27.77
C ARG A 53 -33.94 -2.03 -29.25
N ARG A 54 -34.18 -3.27 -29.66
CA ARG A 54 -34.45 -3.62 -31.06
C ARG A 54 -35.84 -4.22 -31.09
N GLY A 55 -36.74 -3.51 -31.77
CA GLY A 55 -38.17 -3.77 -31.72
C GLY A 55 -38.62 -5.07 -32.37
N GLY A 56 -39.92 -5.33 -32.21
CA GLY A 56 -40.70 -6.22 -33.06
C GLY A 56 -41.22 -7.48 -32.36
N GLY A 57 -42.49 -7.44 -31.96
CA GLY A 57 -43.43 -8.55 -32.19
C GLY A 57 -43.48 -9.72 -31.20
N GLY A 58 -44.60 -9.80 -30.48
CA GLY A 58 -45.35 -11.05 -30.27
C GLY A 58 -45.00 -11.92 -29.07
N GLY A 59 -46.04 -12.43 -28.40
CA GLY A 59 -45.98 -13.68 -27.63
C GLY A 59 -46.16 -13.56 -26.12
N THR A 60 -47.39 -13.72 -25.67
CA THR A 60 -47.81 -14.02 -24.29
C THR A 60 -47.14 -15.29 -23.77
N PHE A 61 -46.45 -15.26 -22.61
CA PHE A 61 -46.40 -16.39 -21.66
C PHE A 61 -46.10 -15.89 -20.24
N HIS A 62 -46.96 -16.30 -19.30
CA HIS A 62 -46.83 -16.10 -17.86
C HIS A 62 -45.68 -16.93 -17.29
N TYR A 63 -44.82 -16.33 -16.45
CA TYR A 63 -44.28 -17.02 -15.29
C TYR A 63 -44.31 -16.09 -14.07
N GLN A 64 -45.11 -16.53 -13.11
CA GLN A 64 -45.17 -16.21 -11.70
C GLN A 64 -43.85 -15.64 -11.13
N GLN A 65 -43.83 -14.34 -10.84
CA GLN A 65 -42.82 -13.73 -9.98
C GLN A 65 -43.46 -13.46 -8.61
N GLN A 66 -43.68 -14.54 -7.86
CA GLN A 66 -43.66 -14.47 -6.41
C GLN A 66 -42.18 -14.36 -6.02
N HIS A 67 -41.81 -13.20 -5.49
CA HIS A 67 -41.04 -13.04 -4.26
C HIS A 67 -40.67 -11.56 -4.18
N ALA A 68 -41.66 -10.77 -3.76
CA ALA A 68 -41.40 -9.57 -2.99
C ALA A 68 -40.74 -10.02 -1.66
N HIS A 69 -39.44 -10.24 -1.71
CA HIS A 69 -38.57 -10.02 -0.56
C HIS A 69 -37.77 -8.77 -0.87
N GLN A 70 -38.47 -7.63 -0.79
CA GLN A 70 -37.88 -6.45 -0.21
C GLN A 70 -37.54 -6.80 1.25
N GLN A 71 -36.43 -7.52 1.43
CA GLN A 71 -35.69 -7.31 2.65
C GLN A 71 -35.11 -5.90 2.52
N PRO A 72 -35.39 -4.99 3.46
CA PRO A 72 -34.55 -3.80 3.59
C PRO A 72 -33.15 -4.30 3.94
N GLU A 73 -32.35 -4.57 2.90
CA GLU A 73 -30.91 -4.77 3.05
C GLU A 73 -30.40 -3.59 3.86
N PRO A 74 -29.70 -3.84 4.98
CA PRO A 74 -29.42 -2.80 5.94
C PRO A 74 -28.56 -1.74 5.24
N GLY A 75 -28.88 -0.46 5.47
CA GLY A 75 -28.26 0.71 4.83
C GLY A 75 -26.76 0.92 5.12
N TYR A 76 -26.04 -0.16 5.44
CA TYR A 76 -24.61 -0.23 5.66
C TYR A 76 -23.83 -0.74 4.43
N GLY A 77 -24.51 -1.16 3.34
CA GLY A 77 -23.85 -1.56 2.08
C GLY A 77 -22.75 -0.60 1.57
N PRO A 78 -22.99 0.72 1.49
CA PRO A 78 -21.94 1.67 1.12
C PRO A 78 -20.87 1.89 2.20
N LEU A 79 -21.15 1.63 3.49
CA LEU A 79 -20.16 1.71 4.56
C LEU A 79 -19.23 0.49 4.60
N ILE A 80 -19.75 -0.70 4.28
CA ILE A 80 -18.97 -1.93 4.20
C ILE A 80 -17.95 -1.85 3.05
N GLN A 81 -18.29 -1.18 1.94
CA GLN A 81 -17.36 -0.92 0.83
C GLN A 81 -16.17 -0.03 1.22
N LEU A 82 -16.27 0.75 2.32
CA LEU A 82 -15.15 1.55 2.83
C LEU A 82 -14.18 0.75 3.70
N ILE A 83 -14.55 -0.47 4.15
CA ILE A 83 -13.70 -1.30 5.01
C ILE A 83 -12.34 -1.63 4.36
N PRO A 84 -12.24 -2.03 3.08
CA PRO A 84 -10.94 -2.30 2.44
C PRO A 84 -10.04 -1.06 2.38
N LEU A 85 -10.60 0.12 2.08
CA LEU A 85 -9.88 1.39 2.06
C LEU A 85 -9.42 1.79 3.48
N LEU A 86 -10.30 1.64 4.47
CA LEU A 86 -10.02 1.93 5.86
C LEU A 86 -8.95 0.96 6.41
N ALA A 87 -9.01 -0.32 6.04
CA ALA A 87 -8.01 -1.31 6.41
C ALA A 87 -6.62 -0.92 5.88
N ILE A 88 -6.51 -0.54 4.60
CA ILE A 88 -5.24 -0.06 4.02
C ILE A 88 -4.75 1.20 4.74
N PHE A 89 -5.64 2.14 5.03
CA PHE A 89 -5.29 3.38 5.72
C PHE A 89 -4.78 3.12 7.15
N VAL A 90 -5.48 2.27 7.91
CA VAL A 90 -5.09 1.89 9.28
C VAL A 90 -3.79 1.10 9.27
N LEU A 91 -3.62 0.15 8.36
CA LEU A 91 -2.36 -0.57 8.19
C LEU A 91 -1.21 0.37 7.82
N GLY A 92 -1.46 1.38 6.99
CA GLY A 92 -0.49 2.43 6.67
C GLY A 92 -0.06 3.24 7.90
N ILE A 93 -1.01 3.64 8.74
CA ILE A 93 -0.72 4.38 9.99
C ILE A 93 0.02 3.49 10.99
N ILE A 94 -0.40 2.23 11.17
CA ILE A 94 0.31 1.27 12.02
C ILE A 94 1.74 1.07 11.51
N GLY A 95 1.91 0.96 10.19
CA GLY A 95 3.23 0.89 9.56
C GLY A 95 4.10 2.10 9.90
N GLN A 96 3.55 3.32 9.88
CA GLN A 96 4.27 4.53 10.27
C GLN A 96 4.62 4.57 11.76
N LEU A 97 3.73 4.09 12.63
CA LEU A 97 4.00 3.96 14.08
C LEU A 97 5.08 2.91 14.38
N MET A 98 5.19 1.88 13.54
CA MET A 98 6.23 0.84 13.64
C MET A 98 7.57 1.26 13.01
N VAL A 99 7.67 2.41 12.33
CA VAL A 99 8.96 2.98 11.97
C VAL A 99 9.63 3.42 13.27
N GLY A 100 10.42 2.52 13.83
CA GLY A 100 11.21 2.78 15.04
C GLY A 100 12.04 4.05 14.86
N GLU A 101 12.17 4.82 15.95
CA GLU A 101 13.00 6.02 15.92
C GLU A 101 14.44 5.64 15.51
N PRO A 102 15.08 6.42 14.61
CA PRO A 102 16.42 6.10 14.14
C PRO A 102 17.42 6.11 15.30
N ALA A 103 18.47 5.29 15.23
CA ALA A 103 19.47 5.21 16.29
C ALA A 103 20.36 6.45 16.37
N TYR A 104 20.44 7.23 15.29
CA TYR A 104 21.32 8.39 15.13
C TYR A 104 20.67 9.47 14.25
N SER A 105 21.31 10.63 14.16
CA SER A 105 21.01 11.71 13.22
C SER A 105 22.30 12.37 12.75
N LEU A 106 22.39 12.71 11.46
CA LEU A 106 23.51 13.51 10.91
C LEU A 106 23.46 14.98 11.36
N HIS A 107 22.32 15.44 11.86
CA HIS A 107 22.13 16.79 12.34
C HIS A 107 21.75 16.82 13.82
N ARG A 108 22.26 17.82 14.54
CA ARG A 108 21.94 18.03 15.96
C ARG A 108 20.47 18.37 16.13
N THR A 109 19.81 17.70 17.07
CA THR A 109 18.41 17.98 17.43
C THR A 109 18.24 17.89 18.94
N ASN A 110 17.08 18.26 19.47
CA ASN A 110 16.80 18.15 20.91
C ASN A 110 16.82 16.69 21.42
N LYS A 111 16.57 15.71 20.52
CA LYS A 111 16.62 14.27 20.86
C LYS A 111 18.04 13.69 20.70
N TYR A 112 18.83 14.23 19.78
CA TYR A 112 20.18 13.76 19.45
C TYR A 112 21.19 14.86 19.80
N VAL A 113 21.70 14.81 21.04
CA VAL A 113 22.50 15.88 21.65
C VAL A 113 23.98 15.52 21.75
N GLU A 114 24.29 14.23 21.95
CA GLU A 114 25.66 13.75 22.09
C GLU A 114 26.31 13.63 20.72
N GLU A 115 27.37 14.39 20.49
CA GLU A 115 28.16 14.35 19.26
C GLU A 115 29.20 13.23 19.33
N ARG A 116 29.32 12.48 18.23
CA ARG A 116 30.28 11.40 18.06
C ARG A 116 30.87 11.46 16.65
N HIS A 117 32.00 10.79 16.46
CA HIS A 117 32.67 10.67 15.17
C HIS A 117 32.84 9.21 14.80
N THR A 118 32.63 8.89 13.52
CA THR A 118 32.88 7.55 12.98
C THR A 118 34.38 7.24 12.94
N ALA A 119 34.74 5.96 12.98
CA ALA A 119 36.14 5.54 13.02
C ALA A 119 36.93 5.89 11.74
N ASP A 120 36.33 5.68 10.56
CA ASP A 120 37.06 5.74 9.29
C ASP A 120 37.03 7.15 8.68
N LEU A 121 35.83 7.68 8.42
CA LEU A 121 35.65 8.98 7.76
C LEU A 121 35.58 10.17 8.75
N ARG A 122 35.58 9.90 10.06
CA ARG A 122 35.42 10.90 11.13
C ARG A 122 34.20 11.81 10.94
N VAL A 123 33.12 11.24 10.39
CA VAL A 123 31.88 11.98 10.16
C VAL A 123 31.22 12.28 11.50
N SER A 124 30.89 13.54 11.75
CA SER A 124 30.14 13.96 12.94
C SER A 124 28.69 13.46 12.86
N TYR A 125 28.26 12.70 13.85
CA TYR A 125 26.88 12.25 13.99
C TYR A 125 26.39 12.42 15.42
N PHE A 126 25.08 12.54 15.59
CA PHE A 126 24.45 12.85 16.87
C PHE A 126 23.62 11.66 17.34
N VAL A 127 23.74 11.33 18.62
CA VAL A 127 23.04 10.21 19.25
C VAL A 127 22.30 10.63 20.52
N LYS A 128 21.45 9.73 21.00
CA LYS A 128 20.79 9.83 22.31
C LYS A 128 21.79 9.48 23.43
N PRO A 129 21.62 9.99 24.65
CA PRO A 129 22.53 9.71 25.77
C PRO A 129 22.64 8.21 26.12
N ASP A 130 21.59 7.42 25.86
CA ASP A 130 21.58 5.98 26.15
C ASP A 130 22.14 5.11 25.00
N PHE A 131 22.75 5.73 23.98
CA PHE A 131 23.21 5.04 22.77
C PHE A 131 24.22 3.93 23.06
N VAL A 132 25.23 4.21 23.88
CA VAL A 132 26.29 3.23 24.19
C VAL A 132 25.72 2.02 24.95
N GLN A 133 24.73 2.23 25.82
CA GLN A 133 24.09 1.14 26.58
C GLN A 133 23.22 0.28 25.66
N ASN A 134 22.44 0.90 24.77
CA ASN A 134 21.50 0.21 23.88
C ASN A 134 22.17 -0.49 22.68
N TYR A 135 23.36 -0.01 22.26
CA TYR A 135 24.00 -0.43 21.01
C TYR A 135 25.44 -0.92 21.16
N ARG A 136 25.93 -1.23 22.38
CA ARG A 136 27.33 -1.61 22.70
C ARG A 136 28.00 -2.61 21.75
N GLY A 137 27.25 -3.54 21.14
CA GLY A 137 27.77 -4.54 20.18
C GLY A 137 27.48 -4.25 18.70
N ARG A 138 26.75 -3.17 18.39
CA ARG A 138 26.34 -2.78 17.03
C ARG A 138 26.84 -1.39 16.63
N ILE A 139 27.69 -0.75 17.44
CA ILE A 139 28.20 0.60 17.18
C ILE A 139 28.91 0.66 15.81
N GLN A 140 29.78 -0.30 15.51
CA GLN A 140 30.49 -0.34 14.21
C GLN A 140 29.54 -0.47 13.02
N GLN A 141 28.47 -1.27 13.16
CA GLN A 141 27.46 -1.40 12.11
C GLN A 141 26.71 -0.08 11.89
N ILE A 142 26.41 0.64 12.98
CA ILE A 142 25.77 1.95 12.92
C ILE A 142 26.71 2.99 12.33
N GLU A 143 27.99 2.99 12.69
CA GLU A 143 28.99 3.89 12.12
C GLU A 143 29.15 3.67 10.61
N HIS A 144 29.20 2.42 10.14
CA HIS A 144 29.18 2.14 8.70
C HIS A 144 27.90 2.66 8.01
N GLN A 145 26.73 2.50 8.64
CA GLN A 145 25.48 3.05 8.10
C GLN A 145 25.50 4.58 8.02
N VAL A 146 26.05 5.25 9.04
CA VAL A 146 26.24 6.70 9.07
C VAL A 146 27.14 7.15 7.91
N GLU A 147 28.23 6.44 7.67
CA GLU A 147 29.18 6.74 6.59
C GLU A 147 28.56 6.52 5.21
N ASP A 148 27.86 5.40 5.01
CA ASP A 148 27.13 5.10 3.76
C ASP A 148 26.08 6.18 3.48
N GLU A 149 25.32 6.58 4.49
CA GLU A 149 24.32 7.65 4.37
C GLU A 149 24.98 9.01 4.06
N TYR A 150 26.09 9.33 4.74
CA TYR A 150 26.85 10.56 4.49
C TYR A 150 27.37 10.63 3.06
N VAL A 151 27.99 9.55 2.57
CA VAL A 151 28.48 9.45 1.19
C VAL A 151 27.33 9.51 0.19
N SER A 152 26.21 8.83 0.46
CA SER A 152 25.01 8.89 -0.37
C SER A 152 24.48 10.33 -0.48
N ASN A 153 24.41 11.05 0.64
CA ASN A 153 24.00 12.45 0.69
C ASN A 153 24.96 13.35 -0.10
N LEU A 154 26.28 13.13 0.02
CA LEU A 154 27.28 13.85 -0.80
C LEU A 154 27.11 13.57 -2.30
N ARG A 155 26.87 12.31 -2.69
CA ARG A 155 26.63 11.93 -4.10
C ARG A 155 25.38 12.61 -4.64
N MET A 156 24.28 12.58 -3.89
CA MET A 156 23.03 13.24 -4.27
C MET A 156 23.18 14.76 -4.33
N GLY A 157 23.89 15.35 -3.38
CA GLY A 157 24.25 16.77 -3.38
C GLY A 157 25.07 17.15 -4.60
N CYS A 158 26.12 16.39 -4.90
CA CYS A 158 26.97 16.60 -6.07
C CYS A 158 26.17 16.48 -7.38
N TYR A 159 25.30 15.46 -7.50
CA TYR A 159 24.44 15.31 -8.67
C TYR A 159 23.56 16.55 -8.88
N ARG A 160 22.96 17.09 -7.81
CA ARG A 160 22.15 18.30 -7.86
C ARG A 160 22.95 19.55 -8.24
N GLU A 161 24.13 19.72 -7.66
CA GLU A 161 25.03 20.84 -7.99
C GLU A 161 25.47 20.81 -9.45
N ARG A 162 25.90 19.63 -9.91
CA ARG A 162 26.31 19.42 -11.30
C ARG A 162 25.17 19.64 -12.27
N SER A 163 23.98 19.11 -11.97
CA SER A 163 22.78 19.33 -12.78
C SER A 163 22.40 20.81 -12.87
N GLN A 164 22.52 21.56 -11.76
CA GLN A 164 22.31 23.02 -11.76
C GLN A 164 23.33 23.75 -12.63
N LYS A 165 24.62 23.37 -12.54
CA LYS A 165 25.70 23.91 -13.37
C LYS A 165 25.45 23.65 -14.85
N GLU A 166 25.12 22.41 -15.21
CA GLU A 166 24.83 21.99 -16.59
C GLU A 166 23.59 22.71 -17.15
N THR A 167 22.54 22.86 -16.34
CA THR A 167 21.33 23.60 -16.74
C THR A 167 21.62 25.07 -17.00
N MET A 168 22.42 25.72 -16.15
CA MET A 168 22.84 27.11 -16.34
C MET A 168 23.70 27.27 -17.60
N ALA A 169 24.66 26.36 -17.80
CA ALA A 169 25.51 26.33 -18.98
C ALA A 169 24.72 26.12 -20.28
N TRP A 170 23.72 25.23 -20.25
CA TRP A 170 22.82 25.01 -21.39
C TRP A 170 22.00 26.27 -21.71
N ARG A 171 21.40 26.91 -20.70
CA ARG A 171 20.66 28.18 -20.90
C ARG A 171 21.55 29.26 -21.50
N ALA A 172 22.76 29.42 -21.00
CA ALA A 172 23.71 30.40 -21.52
C ALA A 172 24.01 30.18 -23.02
N ARG A 173 24.19 28.92 -23.43
CA ARG A 173 24.39 28.55 -24.85
C ARG A 173 23.15 28.80 -25.70
N THR A 174 21.96 28.48 -25.18
CA THR A 174 20.69 28.62 -25.92
C THR A 174 20.32 30.09 -26.14
N PHE A 175 20.52 30.95 -25.15
CA PHE A 175 20.18 32.38 -25.23
C PHE A 175 21.35 33.27 -25.70
N GLY A 176 22.57 32.73 -25.79
CA GLY A 176 23.75 33.49 -26.22
C GLY A 176 24.29 34.48 -25.19
N ASP A 177 24.03 34.24 -23.90
CA ASP A 177 24.45 35.12 -22.81
C ASP A 177 25.84 34.73 -22.27
N SER A 178 26.84 35.59 -22.51
CA SER A 178 28.23 35.39 -22.09
C SER A 178 28.42 35.50 -20.56
N GLN A 179 27.64 36.36 -19.88
CA GLN A 179 27.74 36.51 -18.42
C GLN A 179 27.18 35.28 -17.71
N LEU A 180 26.06 34.75 -18.22
CA LEU A 180 25.48 33.51 -17.69
C LEU A 180 26.41 32.31 -17.92
N TRP A 181 27.14 32.30 -19.04
CA TRP A 181 28.15 31.29 -19.33
C TRP A 181 29.29 31.31 -18.30
N GLU A 182 29.89 32.48 -18.05
CA GLU A 182 30.95 32.64 -17.05
C GLU A 182 30.47 32.24 -15.65
N LYS A 183 29.26 32.66 -15.26
CA LYS A 183 28.65 32.27 -14.00
C LYS A 183 28.48 30.76 -13.86
N SER A 184 28.10 30.07 -14.94
CA SER A 184 27.99 28.62 -14.93
C SER A 184 29.34 27.93 -14.69
N GLN A 185 30.43 28.45 -15.27
CA GLN A 185 31.76 27.89 -15.09
C GLN A 185 32.27 28.04 -13.66
N ASN A 186 32.04 29.21 -13.07
CA ASN A 186 32.47 29.58 -11.72
C ASN A 186 31.50 29.10 -10.61
N MET A 187 30.45 28.36 -10.95
CA MET A 187 29.51 27.82 -9.96
C MET A 187 30.24 26.83 -9.03
N PRO A 188 30.27 27.08 -7.71
CA PRO A 188 30.94 26.20 -6.76
C PRO A 188 30.16 24.89 -6.58
N THR A 189 30.90 23.79 -6.48
CA THR A 189 30.34 22.45 -6.28
C THR A 189 30.96 21.80 -5.02
N PRO A 190 30.64 22.30 -3.82
CA PRO A 190 31.28 21.87 -2.58
C PRO A 190 31.04 20.38 -2.28
N ASN A 191 29.85 19.84 -2.55
CA ASN A 191 29.58 18.42 -2.32
C ASN A 191 30.38 17.54 -3.28
N CYS A 192 30.52 17.95 -4.55
CA CYS A 192 31.37 17.23 -5.50
C CYS A 192 32.85 17.25 -5.11
N ASN A 193 33.35 18.41 -4.65
CA ASN A 193 34.73 18.54 -4.22
C ASN A 193 35.01 17.64 -3.01
N ARG A 194 34.09 17.62 -2.04
CA ARG A 194 34.22 16.74 -0.87
C ARG A 194 34.15 15.26 -1.23
N LEU A 195 33.30 14.89 -2.18
CA LEU A 195 33.23 13.52 -2.69
C LEU A 195 34.55 13.13 -3.39
N GLN A 196 35.16 14.04 -4.14
CA GLN A 196 36.45 13.81 -4.79
C GLN A 196 37.59 13.66 -3.78
N GLU A 197 37.58 14.42 -2.68
CA GLU A 197 38.56 14.24 -1.57
C GLU A 197 38.46 12.88 -0.88
N LEU A 198 37.28 12.23 -0.89
CA LEU A 198 37.07 10.93 -0.28
C LEU A 198 37.51 9.75 -1.16
N TYR A 199 37.50 9.93 -2.50
CA TYR A 199 37.79 8.88 -3.48
C TYR A 199 39.07 9.11 -4.30
N GLY A 200 39.69 10.29 -4.18
CA GLY A 200 40.91 10.70 -4.88
C GLY A 200 42.15 10.46 -4.06
#